data_AF-A0A358D670-F1
#
_entry.id   AF-A0A358D670-F1
#
_cell.length_a   1.000
_cell.length_b   1.000
_cell.length_c   1.000
_cell.angle_alpha   90.00
_cell.angle_beta   90.00
_cell.angle_gamma   90.00
#
_symmetry.space_group_name_H-M   'P 1'
#
loop_
_entity.id
_entity.type
_entity.pdbx_description
1 polymer ?
#
loop_
_entity_poly.entity_id
_entity_poly.type
_entity_poly.pdbx_seq_one_letter_code
_entity_poly.pdbx_strand_id
1 'polypeptide(L)'
;MDLTLPLWFEIGSLVALTLILIADLLIILKRPHIPSTRESTLWVVFYVTLALIFAGLMWLIAGGEYAGQFVAGWLTEYSLSIDNLFVFVLIMSQFAVPRRYQQEVLMVGIIIALV
;
A
#
# COMPACT_ATOMS: atom_id res chain seq x y z
N MET A 1 5.29 15.34 -26.36
CA MET A 1 4.58 16.40 -25.64
C MET A 1 5.20 16.45 -24.26
N ASP A 2 5.64 17.62 -23.80
CA ASP A 2 6.23 17.75 -22.47
C ASP A 2 5.16 17.47 -21.42
N LEU A 3 5.18 16.23 -20.94
CA LEU A 3 4.33 15.70 -19.89
C LEU A 3 4.71 16.35 -18.55
N THR A 4 4.43 17.64 -18.40
CA THR A 4 4.68 18.39 -17.17
C THR A 4 3.43 18.41 -16.31
N LEU A 5 3.44 17.61 -15.25
CA LEU A 5 2.45 17.74 -14.18
C LEU A 5 2.65 19.10 -13.49
N PRO A 6 1.56 19.74 -13.01
CA PRO A 6 1.71 20.93 -12.19
C PRO A 6 2.57 20.61 -10.96
N LEU A 7 3.66 21.35 -10.74
CA LEU A 7 4.60 21.10 -9.63
C LEU A 7 3.92 21.03 -8.26
N TRP A 8 2.85 21.82 -8.04
CA TRP A 8 2.09 21.78 -6.79
C TRP A 8 1.34 20.46 -6.58
N PHE A 9 0.89 19.82 -7.67
CA PHE A 9 0.21 18.54 -7.63
C PHE A 9 1.20 17.40 -7.38
N GLU A 10 2.36 17.44 -8.03
CA GLU A 10 3.44 16.49 -7.82
C GLU A 10 3.97 16.54 -6.38
N ILE A 11 4.35 17.72 -5.90
CA ILE A 11 4.82 17.91 -4.52
C ILE A 11 3.71 17.56 -3.52
N GLY A 12 2.47 18.00 -3.78
CA GLY A 12 1.33 17.73 -2.91
C GLY A 12 1.02 16.23 -2.80
N SER A 13 1.06 15.50 -3.92
CA SER A 13 0.84 14.04 -3.93
C SER A 13 1.97 13.29 -3.24
N LEU A 14 3.24 13.66 -3.47
CA LEU A 14 4.38 13.08 -2.76
C LEU A 14 4.28 13.28 -1.25
N VAL A 15 4.01 14.51 -0.79
CA VAL A 15 3.84 14.80 0.64
C VAL A 15 2.67 13.99 1.22
N ALA A 16 1.52 13.95 0.52
CA ALA A 16 0.36 13.19 0.99
C ALA A 16 0.67 11.69 1.11
N LEU A 17 1.29 11.08 0.10
CA LEU A 17 1.65 9.66 0.10
C LEU A 17 2.67 9.32 1.19
N THR A 18 3.70 10.15 1.36
CA THR A 18 4.69 9.98 2.43
C THR A 18 4.05 10.09 3.81
N LEU A 19 3.15 11.05 4.03
CA LEU A 19 2.43 11.19 5.30
C LEU A 19 1.53 9.99 5.59
N ILE A 20 0.81 9.47 4.58
CA ILE A 20 -0.03 8.27 4.71
C ILE A 20 0.83 7.06 5.09
N LEU A 21 1.95 6.85 4.40
CA LEU A 21 2.86 5.73 4.67
C LEU A 21 3.45 5.79 6.08
N ILE A 22 3.92 6.96 6.51
CA ILE A 22 4.44 7.15 7.87
C ILE A 22 3.35 6.92 8.91
N ALA A 23 2.14 7.46 8.68
CA ALA A 23 1.02 7.28 9.59
C ALA A 23 0.64 5.79 9.73
N ASP A 24 0.56 5.06 8.62
CA ASP A 24 0.26 3.63 8.60
C ASP A 24 1.30 2.83 9.39
N LEU A 25 2.59 3.04 9.12
CA LEU A 25 3.68 2.36 9.84
C LEU A 25 3.64 2.65 11.35
N LEU A 26 3.39 3.91 11.73
CA LEU A 26 3.29 4.30 13.15
C LEU A 26 2.05 3.72 13.85
N ILE A 27 0.91 3.61 13.15
CA ILE A 27 -0.31 3.01 13.70
C ILE A 27 -0.07 1.52 13.97
N ILE A 28 0.50 0.81 12.99
CA ILE A 28 0.80 -0.63 13.10
C ILE A 28 1.81 -0.89 14.23
N LEU A 29 2.87 -0.10 14.33
CA LEU A 29 3.88 -0.21 15.39
C LEU A 29 3.29 0.01 16.79
N LYS A 30 2.33 0.93 16.94
CA LYS A 30 1.72 1.27 18.24
C LYS A 30 0.69 0.25 18.72
N ARG A 31 0.08 -0.52 17.80
CA ARG A 31 -1.05 -1.41 18.09
C ARG A 31 -0.81 -2.80 17.46
N PRO A 32 0.16 -3.59 17.95
CA PRO A 32 0.35 -4.96 17.50
C PRO A 32 -0.81 -5.83 18.03
N HIS A 33 -1.88 -5.93 17.25
CA HIS A 33 -2.99 -6.86 17.49
C HIS A 33 -3.27 -7.68 16.24
N ILE A 34 -3.57 -8.97 16.44
CA ILE A 34 -3.92 -9.88 15.34
C ILE A 34 -5.17 -9.32 14.63
N PRO A 35 -5.07 -8.82 13.38
CA PRO A 35 -6.21 -8.26 12.68
C PRO A 35 -7.24 -9.35 12.42
N SER A 36 -8.52 -9.01 12.64
CA SER A 36 -9.61 -9.88 12.20
C SER A 36 -9.71 -9.85 10.67
N THR A 37 -10.14 -10.94 10.03
CA THR A 37 -10.41 -10.96 8.58
C THR A 37 -11.32 -9.81 8.15
N ARG A 38 -12.30 -9.43 8.98
CA ARG A 38 -13.20 -8.30 8.70
C ARG A 38 -12.47 -6.96 8.69
N GLU A 39 -11.53 -6.78 9.63
CA GLU A 39 -10.71 -5.58 9.74
C GLU A 39 -9.74 -5.49 8.56
N SER A 40 -9.05 -6.57 8.22
CA SER A 40 -8.15 -6.63 7.06
C SER A 40 -8.88 -6.30 5.76
N THR A 41 -10.07 -6.86 5.53
CA THR A 41 -10.87 -6.55 4.35
C THR A 41 -11.28 -5.08 4.31
N LEU A 42 -11.64 -4.49 5.46
CA LEU A 42 -11.99 -3.08 5.54
C LEU A 42 -10.80 -2.19 5.15
N TRP A 43 -9.60 -2.49 5.66
CA TRP A 43 -8.37 -1.77 5.31
C TRP A 43 -8.03 -1.90 3.83
N VAL A 44 -8.13 -3.10 3.24
CA VAL A 44 -7.92 -3.31 1.80
C VAL A 44 -8.89 -2.46 0.98
N VAL A 45 -10.19 -2.51 1.30
CA VAL A 45 -11.21 -1.72 0.61
C VAL A 45 -10.94 -0.23 0.74
N PHE A 46 -10.54 0.24 1.93
CA PHE A 46 -10.18 1.63 2.18
C PHE A 46 -9.05 2.10 1.27
N TYR A 47 -7.94 1.36 1.21
CA TYR A 47 -6.77 1.72 0.39
C TYR A 47 -7.02 1.60 -1.11
N VAL A 48 -7.77 0.60 -1.56
CA VAL A 48 -8.20 0.49 -2.97
C VAL A 48 -9.09 1.68 -3.34
N THR A 49 -10.03 2.06 -2.48
CA THR A 49 -10.90 3.23 -2.71
C THR A 49 -10.08 4.52 -2.79
N LEU A 50 -9.08 4.69 -1.91
CA LEU A 50 -8.19 5.84 -1.92
C LEU A 50 -7.38 5.93 -3.22
N ALA A 51 -6.86 4.80 -3.71
CA ALA A 51 -6.16 4.74 -4.99
C ALA A 51 -7.08 5.11 -6.17
N LEU A 52 -8.32 4.61 -6.19
CA LEU A 52 -9.29 4.95 -7.24
C LEU A 52 -9.72 6.42 -7.20
N ILE A 53 -9.89 7.00 -6.00
CA ILE A 53 -10.13 8.46 -5.85
C ILE A 53 -8.95 9.25 -6.42
N PHE A 54 -7.71 8.85 -6.09
CA PHE A 54 -6.51 9.51 -6.61
C PHE A 54 -6.42 9.38 -8.14
N ALA A 55 -6.72 8.22 -8.71
CA ALA A 55 -6.80 8.03 -10.17
C ALA A 55 -7.86 8.93 -10.81
N GLY A 56 -9.02 9.10 -10.16
CA GLY A 56 -10.06 10.01 -10.61
C GLY A 56 -9.62 11.48 -10.56
N LEU A 57 -8.94 11.90 -9.49
CA LEU A 57 -8.36 13.24 -9.39
C LEU A 57 -7.30 13.49 -10.47
N MET A 58 -6.43 12.50 -10.73
CA MET A 58 -5.46 12.54 -11.81
C MET A 58 -6.13 12.67 -13.18
N TRP A 59 -7.23 11.95 -13.41
CA TRP A 59 -7.98 12.05 -14.66
C TRP A 59 -8.50 13.46 -14.90
N LEU A 60 -9.00 14.13 -13.85
CA LEU A 60 -9.54 15.49 -13.94
C LEU A 60 -8.45 16.56 -14.08
N ILE A 61 -7.29 16.39 -13.44
CA ILE A 61 -6.22 17.41 -13.36
C ILE A 61 -5.16 17.23 -14.46
N ALA A 62 -4.74 16.00 -14.70
CA ALA A 62 -3.64 15.66 -15.60
C ALA A 62 -4.12 14.98 -16.90
N GLY A 63 -5.36 14.47 -16.94
CA GLY A 63 -5.94 13.82 -18.10
C GLY A 63 -5.83 12.29 -18.07
N GLY A 64 -6.44 11.64 -19.07
CA GLY A 64 -6.61 10.19 -19.09
C GLY A 64 -5.32 9.38 -19.26
N GLU A 65 -4.28 9.96 -19.89
CA GLU A 65 -3.00 9.27 -20.09
C GLU A 65 -2.28 9.04 -18.75
N TYR A 66 -2.12 10.07 -17.92
CA TYR A 66 -1.50 9.95 -16.60
C TYR A 66 -2.32 9.10 -15.64
N ALA A 67 -3.65 9.26 -15.64
CA ALA A 67 -4.52 8.43 -14.83
C ALA A 67 -4.40 6.94 -15.21
N GLY A 68 -4.31 6.65 -16.51
CA GLY A 68 -4.06 5.31 -17.02
C GLY A 68 -2.70 4.75 -16.59
N GLN A 69 -1.64 5.55 -16.70
CA GLN A 69 -0.29 5.17 -16.24
C GLN A 69 -0.26 4.87 -14.74
N PHE A 70 -0.92 5.70 -13.92
CA PHE A 70 -1.03 5.45 -12.49
C PHE A 70 -1.82 4.20 -12.17
N VAL A 71 -2.98 3.98 -12.78
CA VAL A 71 -3.77 2.77 -12.52
C VAL A 71 -2.99 1.52 -12.94
N ALA A 72 -2.29 1.57 -14.08
CA ALA A 72 -1.43 0.47 -14.52
C ALA A 72 -0.31 0.20 -13.51
N GLY A 73 0.45 1.24 -13.13
CA GLY A 73 1.52 1.12 -12.13
C GLY A 73 1.01 0.65 -10.78
N TRP A 74 -0.04 1.27 -10.25
CA TRP A 74 -0.67 0.88 -8.99
C TRP A 74 -1.14 -0.57 -9.01
N LEU A 75 -1.76 -1.04 -10.10
CA LEU A 75 -2.22 -2.42 -10.22
C LEU A 75 -1.04 -3.40 -10.28
N THR A 76 0.02 -3.05 -11.00
CA THR A 76 1.26 -3.84 -11.04
C THR A 76 1.89 -3.96 -9.65
N GLU A 77 2.07 -2.85 -8.94
CA GLU A 77 2.60 -2.83 -7.57
C GLU A 77 1.70 -3.59 -6.60
N TYR A 78 0.37 -3.43 -6.71
CA TYR A 78 -0.58 -4.16 -5.90
C TYR A 78 -0.48 -5.68 -6.15
N SER A 79 -0.31 -6.12 -7.39
CA SER A 79 -0.09 -7.53 -7.71
C SER A 79 1.21 -8.07 -7.12
N LEU A 80 2.30 -7.30 -7.15
CA LEU A 80 3.57 -7.67 -6.52
C LEU A 80 3.44 -7.77 -5.00
N SER A 81 2.64 -6.89 -4.38
CA SER A 81 2.38 -6.93 -2.94
C SER A 81 1.64 -8.20 -2.49
N ILE A 82 0.72 -8.72 -3.32
CA ILE A 82 0.00 -9.98 -3.06
C ILE A 82 0.94 -11.18 -3.19
N ASP A 83 1.82 -11.19 -4.19
CA ASP A 83 2.82 -12.25 -4.37
C ASP A 83 3.76 -12.33 -3.14
N ASN A 84 4.21 -11.17 -2.64
CA ASN A 84 5.01 -11.08 -1.43
C ASN A 84 4.28 -11.62 -0.19
N LEU A 85 3.00 -11.30 -0.02
CA LEU A 85 2.18 -11.83 1.08
C LEU A 85 2.06 -13.36 1.00
N PHE A 86 1.91 -13.92 -0.19
CA PHE A 86 1.85 -15.36 -0.39
C PHE A 86 3.13 -16.06 0.07
N VAL A 87 4.30 -15.51 -0.32
CA VAL A 87 5.60 -16.03 0.13
C VAL A 87 5.72 -15.98 1.65
N PHE A 88 5.34 -14.88 2.31
CA PHE A 88 5.36 -14.80 3.77
C PHE A 88 4.46 -15.84 4.43
N VAL A 89 3.23 -16.03 3.93
CA VAL A 89 2.30 -17.02 4.47
C VAL A 89 2.84 -18.44 4.31
N LEU A 90 3.44 -18.76 3.16
CA LEU A 90 4.05 -20.07 2.90
C LEU A 90 5.21 -20.34 3.87
N ILE A 91 6.11 -19.37 4.04
CA ILE A 91 7.25 -19.48 4.97
C ILE A 91 6.74 -19.67 6.41
N MET A 92 5.82 -18.84 6.88
CA MET A 92 5.26 -18.94 8.23
C MET A 92 4.53 -20.27 8.47
N SER A 93 3.81 -20.77 7.46
CA SER A 93 3.14 -22.07 7.51
C SER A 93 4.16 -23.21 7.62
N GLN A 94 5.23 -23.16 6.82
CA GLN A 94 6.30 -24.16 6.84
C GLN A 94 7.03 -24.25 8.19
N PHE A 95 7.21 -23.09 8.85
CA PHE A 95 7.80 -23.03 10.19
C PHE A 95 6.77 -23.16 11.33
N ALA A 96 5.51 -23.46 11.01
CA ALA A 96 4.41 -23.57 11.97
C ALA A 96 4.32 -22.37 12.94
N VAL A 97 4.53 -21.15 12.43
CA VAL A 97 4.57 -19.92 13.24
C VAL A 97 3.22 -19.71 13.93
N PRO A 98 3.18 -19.65 15.28
CA PRO A 98 1.96 -19.40 16.04
C PRO A 98 1.29 -18.09 15.61
N ARG A 99 -0.05 -18.07 15.53
CA ARG A 99 -0.84 -16.91 15.07
C ARG A 99 -0.51 -15.59 15.76
N ARG A 100 -0.12 -15.65 17.04
CA ARG A 100 0.30 -14.47 17.83
C ARG A 100 1.54 -13.76 17.29
N TYR A 101 2.43 -14.48 16.60
CA TYR A 101 3.68 -13.96 16.07
C TYR A 101 3.64 -13.65 14.57
N GLN A 102 2.56 -14.03 13.86
CA GLN A 102 2.49 -13.83 12.42
C GLN A 102 2.58 -12.36 12.03
N GLN A 103 1.91 -11.47 12.78
CA GLN A 103 1.99 -10.03 12.55
C GLN A 103 3.38 -9.47 12.83
N GLU A 104 4.04 -9.91 13.90
CA GLU A 104 5.41 -9.50 14.22
C GLU A 104 6.39 -9.91 13.12
N VAL A 105 6.28 -11.16 12.63
CA VAL A 105 7.10 -11.67 11.53
C VAL A 105 6.85 -10.90 10.23
N LEU A 106 5.58 -10.61 9.89
CA LEU A 106 5.25 -9.77 8.74
C LEU A 106 5.87 -8.37 8.86
N MET A 107 5.74 -7.75 10.04
CA MET A 107 6.23 -6.40 10.28
C MET A 107 7.77 -6.35 10.17
N VAL A 108 8.47 -7.34 10.71
CA VAL A 108 9.93 -7.48 10.53
C VAL A 108 10.27 -7.62 9.05
N GLY A 109 9.54 -8.45 8.30
CA GLY A 109 9.73 -8.61 6.86
C GLY A 109 9.56 -7.29 6.09
N ILE A 110 8.50 -6.52 6.39
CA ILE A 110 8.25 -5.21 5.77
C ILE A 110 9.36 -4.20 6.11
N ILE A 111 9.77 -4.13 7.37
CA ILE A 111 10.84 -3.21 7.81
C ILE A 111 12.17 -3.55 7.13
N ILE A 112 12.52 -4.84 7.01
CA ILE A 112 13.74 -5.27 6.32
C ILE A 112 13.66 -4.93 4.82
N ALA A 113 12.51 -5.09 4.18
CA ALA A 113 12.33 -4.76 2.75
C ALA A 113 12.42 -3.25 2.44
N LEU A 114 12.25 -2.39 3.45
CA LEU A 114 12.32 -0.93 3.34
C LEU A 114 13.75 -0.38 3.39
N VAL A 115 14.76 -1.20 3.72
CA VAL A 115 16.18 -0.82 3.86
C VAL A 115 16.99 -1.39 2.70
#